data_AF-A0A5N4E1R1-F1
#
_entry.id   AF-A0A5N4E1R1-F1
#
_cell.length_a   1.000
_cell.length_b   1.000
_cell.length_c   1.000
_cell.angle_alpha   90.00
_cell.angle_beta   90.00
_cell.angle_gamma   90.00
#
_symmetry.space_group_name_H-M   'P 1'
#
loop_
_entity.id
_entity.type
_entity.pdbx_description
1 polymer ?
#
loop_
_entity_poly.entity_id
_entity_poly.type
_entity_poly.pdbx_seq_one_letter_code
_entity_poly.pdbx_strand_id
1 'polypeptide(L)'
;MIQRVYLYTGYSLNHLKTWKKPALSFLFLSNMLLALYTGLVHQRGTLDVMTNIQELCYNNPNVSSASVFIMMPCHSTPYYSHVHYPLPMRFLQCPPDLSGKSDYLTEADIFYLNPLKWLYREFHNDSTLPTHLIIFSVLEEMCKKFHKRTSQQAHKKAANSSQVNGLLNPQKDKKQV
;
A
#
# COMPACT_ATOMS: atom_id res chain seq x y z
N MET A 1 -29.35 27.65 -22.65
CA MET A 1 -28.07 27.69 -23.39
C MET A 1 -27.58 26.29 -23.82
N ILE A 2 -27.85 25.23 -23.05
CA ILE A 2 -27.39 23.85 -23.35
C ILE A 2 -28.10 23.19 -24.54
N GLN A 3 -29.40 23.46 -24.77
CA GLN A 3 -30.18 22.85 -25.87
C GLN A 3 -29.71 23.23 -27.28
N ARG A 4 -29.09 24.41 -27.46
CA ARG A 4 -28.57 24.84 -28.77
C ARG A 4 -27.25 24.16 -29.14
N VAL A 5 -26.48 23.70 -28.15
CA VAL A 5 -25.20 23.00 -28.37
C VAL A 5 -25.43 21.61 -28.97
N TYR A 6 -26.47 20.90 -28.55
CA TYR A 6 -26.84 19.59 -29.08
C TYR A 6 -27.40 19.64 -30.52
N LEU A 7 -28.10 20.71 -30.89
CA LEU A 7 -28.64 20.86 -32.24
C LEU A 7 -27.56 21.17 -33.28
N TYR A 8 -26.54 21.97 -32.91
CA TYR A 8 -25.42 22.27 -33.81
C TYR A 8 -24.51 21.06 -34.06
N THR A 9 -24.26 20.22 -33.05
CA THR A 9 -23.48 18.98 -33.22
C THR A 9 -24.22 17.96 -34.10
N GLY A 10 -25.55 17.88 -34.01
CA GLY A 10 -26.36 17.01 -34.87
C GLY A 10 -26.35 17.39 -36.36
N TYR A 11 -26.43 18.68 -36.70
CA TYR A 11 -26.40 19.15 -38.09
C TYR A 11 -25.01 18.96 -38.74
N SER A 12 -23.94 19.20 -37.98
CA SER A 12 -22.55 18.97 -38.43
C SER A 12 -22.25 17.48 -38.69
N LEU A 13 -22.83 16.57 -37.92
CA LEU A 13 -22.62 15.12 -38.07
C LEU A 13 -23.32 14.55 -39.32
N ASN A 14 -24.41 15.17 -39.76
CA ASN A 14 -25.14 14.77 -40.97
C ASN A 14 -24.43 15.22 -42.25
N HIS A 15 -23.65 16.31 -42.19
CA HIS A 15 -22.80 16.79 -43.29
C HIS A 15 -21.53 15.91 -43.47
N LEU A 16 -21.10 15.19 -42.42
CA LEU A 16 -20.01 14.20 -42.45
C LEU A 16 -20.45 12.81 -42.96
N LYS A 17 -21.37 12.76 -43.93
CA LYS A 17 -22.03 11.52 -44.40
C LYS A 17 -21.05 10.42 -44.81
N THR A 18 -19.93 10.79 -45.42
CA THR A 18 -18.86 9.86 -45.88
C THR A 18 -17.93 9.43 -44.73
N TRP A 19 -17.77 10.26 -43.69
CA TRP A 19 -16.78 10.05 -42.61
C TRP A 19 -17.39 9.65 -41.27
N LYS A 20 -18.72 9.55 -41.15
CA LYS A 20 -19.41 9.16 -39.91
C LYS A 20 -19.00 7.78 -39.40
N LYS A 21 -18.91 6.78 -40.29
CA LYS A 21 -18.50 5.41 -39.92
C LYS A 21 -17.06 5.34 -39.42
N PRO A 22 -16.05 5.87 -40.13
CA PRO A 22 -14.67 5.86 -39.61
C PRO A 22 -14.51 6.74 -38.37
N ALA A 23 -15.21 7.88 -38.26
CA ALA A 23 -15.17 8.70 -37.05
C ALA A 23 -15.74 8.00 -35.82
N LEU A 24 -16.89 7.31 -35.96
CA LEU A 24 -17.48 6.53 -34.87
C LEU A 24 -16.59 5.34 -34.49
N SER A 25 -16.03 4.66 -35.49
CA SER A 25 -15.07 3.57 -35.28
C SER A 25 -13.83 4.07 -34.53
N PHE A 26 -13.22 5.18 -34.96
CA PHE A 26 -12.08 5.78 -34.27
C PHE A 26 -12.39 6.15 -32.82
N LEU A 27 -13.55 6.76 -32.57
CA LEU A 27 -13.98 7.12 -31.21
C LEU A 27 -14.18 5.85 -30.36
N PHE A 28 -14.83 4.83 -30.90
CA PHE A 28 -15.00 3.56 -30.19
C PHE A 28 -13.66 2.89 -29.90
N LEU A 29 -12.77 2.76 -30.89
CA LEU A 29 -11.46 2.13 -30.72
C LEU A 29 -10.59 2.88 -29.71
N SER A 30 -10.52 4.20 -29.80
CA SER A 30 -9.71 5.01 -28.86
C SER A 30 -10.23 4.89 -27.42
N ASN A 31 -11.54 4.95 -27.22
CA ASN A 31 -12.14 4.75 -25.89
C ASN A 31 -11.99 3.30 -25.39
N MET A 32 -12.10 2.31 -26.27
CA MET A 32 -11.92 0.90 -25.93
C MET A 32 -10.47 0.61 -25.53
N LEU A 33 -9.49 1.14 -26.26
CA LEU A 33 -8.07 1.03 -25.90
C LEU A 33 -7.78 1.68 -24.55
N LEU A 34 -8.32 2.88 -24.30
CA LEU A 34 -8.17 3.56 -23.02
C LEU A 34 -8.81 2.76 -21.87
N ALA A 35 -10.04 2.26 -22.06
CA ALA A 35 -10.74 1.44 -21.07
C ALA A 35 -9.95 0.16 -20.73
N LEU A 36 -9.43 -0.53 -21.75
CA LEU A 36 -8.60 -1.72 -21.58
C LEU A 36 -7.31 -1.42 -20.81
N TYR A 37 -6.62 -0.33 -21.16
CA TYR A 37 -5.42 0.08 -20.44
C TYR A 37 -5.72 0.38 -18.96
N THR A 38 -6.75 1.19 -18.69
CA THR A 38 -7.10 1.53 -17.31
C THR A 38 -7.57 0.33 -16.50
N GLY A 39 -8.30 -0.60 -17.11
CA GLY A 39 -8.81 -1.79 -16.41
C GLY A 39 -7.72 -2.84 -16.18
N LEU A 40 -6.88 -3.12 -17.18
CA LEU A 40 -5.93 -4.23 -17.12
C LEU A 40 -4.56 -3.84 -16.54
N VAL A 41 -4.16 -2.58 -16.67
CA VAL A 41 -2.84 -2.10 -16.23
C VAL A 41 -2.99 -1.24 -14.98
N HIS A 42 -3.83 -0.20 -15.04
CA HIS A 42 -3.89 0.80 -13.96
C HIS A 42 -4.59 0.28 -12.69
N GLN A 43 -5.68 -0.48 -12.84
CA GLN A 43 -6.50 -0.94 -11.70
C GLN A 43 -6.14 -2.34 -11.18
N ARG A 44 -5.33 -3.11 -11.93
CA ARG A 44 -5.06 -4.53 -11.64
C ARG A 44 -4.13 -4.75 -10.44
N GLY A 45 -3.24 -3.80 -10.15
CA GLY A 45 -2.16 -4.01 -9.19
C GLY A 45 -2.62 -4.43 -7.79
N THR A 46 -3.74 -3.90 -7.30
CA THR A 46 -4.24 -4.25 -5.95
C THR A 46 -4.79 -5.68 -5.87
N LEU A 47 -5.29 -6.22 -6.98
CA LEU A 47 -5.71 -7.62 -7.09
C LEU A 47 -4.51 -8.55 -7.21
N ASP A 48 -3.53 -8.20 -8.05
CA ASP A 48 -2.34 -9.03 -8.26
C ASP A 48 -1.55 -9.21 -6.95
N VAL A 49 -1.42 -8.17 -6.12
CA VAL A 49 -0.76 -8.26 -4.81
C VAL A 49 -1.45 -9.27 -3.89
N MET A 50 -2.79 -9.28 -3.84
CA MET A 50 -3.52 -10.22 -2.98
C MET A 50 -3.37 -11.67 -3.46
N THR A 51 -3.32 -11.89 -4.78
CA THR A 51 -3.02 -13.21 -5.36
C THR A 51 -1.62 -13.69 -4.96
N ASN A 52 -0.62 -12.81 -4.98
CA ASN A 52 0.74 -13.16 -4.52
C ASN A 52 0.77 -13.54 -3.03
N ILE A 53 0.04 -12.83 -2.17
CA ILE A 53 -0.06 -13.18 -0.74
C ILE A 53 -0.70 -14.57 -0.57
N GLN A 54 -1.76 -14.84 -1.31
CA GLN A 54 -2.44 -16.13 -1.26
C GLN A 54 -1.49 -17.27 -1.65
N GLU A 55 -0.71 -17.09 -2.72
CA GLU A 55 0.29 -18.06 -3.17
C GLU A 55 1.39 -18.27 -2.13
N LEU A 56 1.89 -17.19 -1.50
CA LEU A 56 2.88 -17.27 -0.43
C LEU A 56 2.37 -18.09 0.76
N CYS A 57 1.10 -17.92 1.15
CA CYS A 57 0.46 -18.67 2.22
C CYS A 57 0.30 -20.16 1.88
N TYR A 58 -0.09 -20.48 0.64
CA TYR A 58 -0.30 -21.86 0.22
C TYR A 58 1.02 -22.65 0.14
N ASN A 59 2.07 -22.02 -0.40
CA ASN A 59 3.35 -22.68 -0.63
C ASN A 59 4.20 -22.82 0.64
N ASN A 60 3.89 -22.09 1.73
CA ASN A 60 4.69 -22.09 2.96
C ASN A 60 3.83 -22.40 4.19
N PRO A 61 3.75 -23.66 4.65
CA PRO A 61 2.96 -24.02 5.84
C PRO A 61 3.49 -23.38 7.14
N ASN A 62 4.73 -22.88 7.17
CA ASN A 62 5.32 -22.16 8.30
C ASN A 62 4.93 -20.66 8.36
N VAL A 63 4.00 -20.20 7.51
CA VAL A 63 3.49 -18.80 7.47
C VAL A 63 2.74 -18.38 8.73
N SER A 64 2.53 -19.28 9.69
CA SER A 64 1.86 -18.98 10.98
C SER A 64 2.50 -17.83 11.78
N SER A 65 3.79 -17.49 11.53
CA SER A 65 4.46 -16.33 12.15
C SER A 65 4.50 -15.06 11.26
N ALA A 66 3.94 -15.10 10.05
CA ALA A 66 3.94 -13.95 9.16
C ALA A 66 2.81 -12.99 9.50
N SER A 67 3.07 -11.69 9.32
CA SER A 67 2.06 -10.64 9.46
C SER A 67 2.21 -9.63 8.33
N VAL A 68 1.09 -9.25 7.74
CA VAL A 68 1.06 -8.34 6.59
C VAL A 68 0.43 -7.02 7.00
N PHE A 69 1.09 -5.92 6.69
CA PHE A 69 0.56 -4.58 6.92
C PHE A 69 0.36 -3.83 5.61
N ILE A 70 -0.88 -3.42 5.37
CA ILE A 70 -1.31 -2.76 4.13
C ILE A 70 -1.45 -1.25 4.40
N MET A 71 -0.48 -0.50 3.89
CA MET A 71 -0.37 0.95 4.04
C MET A 71 -0.80 1.63 2.73
N MET A 72 -2.03 1.36 2.35
CA MET A 72 -2.67 1.84 1.13
C MET A 72 -3.95 2.60 1.48
N PRO A 73 -4.55 3.38 0.55
CA PRO A 73 -5.82 4.03 0.82
C PRO A 73 -6.91 3.01 1.15
N CYS A 74 -7.86 3.42 1.98
CA CYS A 74 -8.92 2.53 2.46
C CYS A 74 -9.74 1.94 1.30
N HIS A 75 -10.07 0.64 1.42
CA HIS A 75 -10.78 -0.16 0.41
C HIS A 75 -10.07 -0.34 -0.94
N SER A 76 -8.75 -0.17 -1.01
CA SER A 76 -7.99 -0.40 -2.24
C SER A 76 -7.81 -1.89 -2.59
N THR A 77 -7.88 -2.78 -1.60
CA THR A 77 -7.58 -4.22 -1.76
C THR A 77 -8.71 -5.10 -1.21
N PRO A 78 -9.02 -6.25 -1.85
CA PRO A 78 -10.10 -7.14 -1.42
C PRO A 78 -9.84 -7.92 -0.11
N TYR A 79 -8.65 -7.85 0.49
CA TYR A 79 -8.36 -8.40 1.81
C TYR A 79 -8.73 -9.90 1.96
N TYR A 80 -9.30 -10.34 3.08
CA TYR A 80 -9.72 -11.74 3.31
C TYR A 80 -10.80 -12.25 2.33
N SER A 81 -11.49 -11.38 1.58
CA SER A 81 -12.42 -11.88 0.55
C SER A 81 -11.69 -12.57 -0.60
N HIS A 82 -10.40 -12.25 -0.80
CA HIS A 82 -9.52 -12.88 -1.78
C HIS A 82 -8.51 -13.83 -1.12
N VAL A 83 -7.98 -13.47 0.05
CA VAL A 83 -7.00 -14.28 0.80
C VAL A 83 -7.73 -15.19 1.79
N HIS A 84 -8.08 -16.40 1.37
CA HIS A 84 -8.81 -17.38 2.20
C HIS A 84 -7.86 -18.19 3.09
N TYR A 85 -7.05 -17.49 3.89
CA TYR A 85 -6.08 -18.08 4.80
C TYR A 85 -6.00 -17.27 6.11
N PRO A 86 -5.84 -17.90 7.30
CA PRO A 86 -5.80 -17.21 8.60
C PRO A 86 -4.46 -16.50 8.85
N LEU A 87 -4.03 -15.67 7.90
CA LEU A 87 -2.84 -14.83 7.99
C LEU A 87 -3.18 -13.57 8.78
N PRO A 88 -2.46 -13.20 9.84
CA PRO A 88 -2.61 -11.90 10.48
C PRO A 88 -2.34 -10.77 9.49
N MET A 89 -3.39 -10.04 9.12
CA MET A 89 -3.30 -8.87 8.26
C MET A 89 -3.84 -7.65 9.03
N ARG A 90 -3.31 -6.46 8.72
CA ARG A 90 -3.82 -5.17 9.22
C ARG A 90 -3.72 -4.13 8.11
N PHE A 91 -4.65 -3.17 8.08
CA PHE A 91 -4.65 -2.05 7.13
C PHE A 91 -4.93 -0.74 7.88
N LEU A 92 -4.65 0.39 7.25
CA LEU A 92 -4.96 1.72 7.79
C LEU A 92 -6.48 1.93 7.91
N GLN A 93 -6.96 2.31 9.07
CA GLN A 93 -8.38 2.43 9.36
C GLN A 93 -8.95 3.79 8.92
N CYS A 94 -10.08 3.74 8.23
CA CYS A 94 -10.91 4.90 7.86
C CYS A 94 -12.37 4.69 8.29
N PRO A 95 -12.71 4.79 9.58
CA PRO A 95 -14.11 4.77 9.97
C PRO A 95 -14.83 6.01 9.43
N PRO A 96 -16.13 5.91 9.08
CA PRO A 96 -16.93 7.09 8.76
C PRO A 96 -17.08 7.99 9.99
N ASP A 97 -17.09 9.31 9.79
CA ASP A 97 -17.35 10.24 10.89
C ASP A 97 -18.81 10.16 11.32
N LEU A 98 -19.04 9.76 12.57
CA LEU A 98 -20.35 9.76 13.22
C LEU A 98 -20.54 10.96 14.16
N SER A 99 -19.51 11.80 14.33
CA SER A 99 -19.49 12.92 15.27
C SER A 99 -19.94 14.24 14.66
N GLY A 100 -19.96 14.34 13.32
CA GLY A 100 -20.33 15.57 12.60
C GLY A 100 -19.31 16.69 12.74
N LYS A 101 -18.03 16.36 12.97
CA LYS A 101 -16.96 17.36 13.13
C LYS A 101 -16.29 17.59 11.77
N SER A 102 -16.08 18.85 11.41
CA SER A 102 -15.38 19.21 10.16
C SER A 102 -13.93 18.71 10.11
N ASP A 103 -13.29 18.58 11.27
CA ASP A 103 -11.86 18.31 11.40
C ASP A 103 -11.59 16.86 11.85
N TYR A 104 -12.50 15.95 11.53
CA TYR A 104 -12.31 14.53 11.82
C TYR A 104 -11.20 13.96 10.94
N LEU A 105 -10.15 13.44 11.58
CA LEU A 105 -9.04 12.77 10.90
C LEU A 105 -9.00 11.29 11.28
N THR A 106 -8.99 10.43 10.26
CA THR A 106 -8.83 8.99 10.42
C THR A 106 -7.36 8.60 10.59
N GLU A 107 -7.11 7.33 10.94
CA GLU A 107 -5.74 6.81 11.00
C GLU A 107 -5.03 6.97 9.66
N ALA A 108 -5.73 6.69 8.55
CA ALA A 108 -5.18 6.86 7.21
C ALA A 108 -4.88 8.34 6.90
N ASP A 109 -5.76 9.27 7.27
CA ASP A 109 -5.51 10.70 7.04
C ASP A 109 -4.24 11.17 7.75
N ILE A 110 -4.09 10.78 9.03
CA ILE A 110 -2.90 11.12 9.82
C ILE A 110 -1.64 10.49 9.22
N PHE A 111 -1.75 9.28 8.68
CA PHE A 111 -0.66 8.63 7.96
C PHE A 111 -0.26 9.40 6.70
N TYR A 112 -1.22 9.77 5.84
CA TYR A 112 -0.93 10.48 4.58
C TYR A 112 -0.46 11.93 4.79
N LEU A 113 -0.82 12.58 5.90
CA LEU A 113 -0.29 13.90 6.27
C LEU A 113 1.23 13.88 6.51
N ASN A 114 1.74 12.85 7.19
CA ASN A 114 3.17 12.68 7.40
C ASN A 114 3.55 11.20 7.61
N PRO A 115 3.82 10.46 6.52
CA PRO A 115 4.00 9.01 6.61
C PRO A 115 5.22 8.66 7.46
N LEU A 116 6.37 9.32 7.26
CA LEU A 116 7.58 9.03 8.04
C LEU A 116 7.37 9.18 9.55
N LYS A 117 6.76 10.30 9.98
CA LYS A 117 6.48 10.53 11.40
C LYS A 117 5.52 9.48 11.95
N TRP A 118 4.51 9.11 11.18
CA TRP A 118 3.55 8.07 11.54
C TRP A 118 4.23 6.71 11.71
N LEU A 119 5.08 6.27 10.76
CA LEU A 119 5.82 5.00 10.85
C LEU A 119 6.68 4.93 12.11
N TYR A 120 7.39 6.01 12.46
CA TYR A 120 8.23 6.02 13.66
C TYR A 120 7.42 5.93 14.95
N ARG A 121 6.19 6.44 14.96
CA ARG A 121 5.30 6.36 16.12
C ARG A 121 4.71 4.96 16.27
N GLU A 122 4.26 4.38 15.16
CA GLU A 122 3.65 3.04 15.15
C GLU A 122 4.67 1.94 15.45
N PHE A 123 5.82 1.98 14.79
CA PHE A 123 6.86 0.95 14.85
C PHE A 123 8.04 1.39 15.73
N HIS A 124 7.76 1.77 16.96
CA HIS A 124 8.79 2.15 17.94
C HIS A 124 9.56 0.93 18.49
N ASN A 125 8.93 -0.25 18.51
CA ASN A 125 9.49 -1.50 19.00
C ASN A 125 9.64 -2.52 17.86
N ASP A 126 10.74 -3.28 17.89
CA ASP A 126 11.02 -4.32 16.89
C ASP A 126 9.91 -5.40 16.85
N SER A 127 9.24 -5.64 17.98
CA SER A 127 8.15 -6.63 18.11
C SER A 127 6.85 -6.25 17.39
N THR A 128 6.66 -4.98 17.04
CA THR A 128 5.44 -4.53 16.33
C THR A 128 5.65 -4.46 14.82
N LEU A 129 6.86 -4.76 14.33
CA LEU A 129 7.17 -4.69 12.90
C LEU A 129 6.54 -5.87 12.15
N PRO A 130 5.77 -5.63 11.08
CA PRO A 130 5.19 -6.69 10.28
C PRO A 130 6.25 -7.37 9.42
N THR A 131 6.00 -8.63 9.04
CA THR A 131 6.94 -9.36 8.17
C THR A 131 6.89 -8.87 6.73
N HIS A 132 5.71 -8.43 6.26
CA HIS A 132 5.52 -7.87 4.93
C HIS A 132 4.79 -6.53 5.00
N LEU A 133 5.31 -5.55 4.27
CA LEU A 133 4.64 -4.26 4.05
C LEU A 133 4.16 -4.17 2.61
N ILE A 134 2.92 -3.73 2.45
CA ILE A 134 2.32 -3.45 1.14
C ILE A 134 2.04 -1.96 1.08
N ILE A 135 2.67 -1.28 0.11
CA ILE A 135 2.62 0.16 -0.09
C ILE A 135 2.45 0.48 -1.58
N PHE A 136 1.94 1.67 -1.88
CA PHE A 136 2.09 2.25 -3.21
C PHE A 136 3.52 2.72 -3.46
N SER A 137 3.95 2.69 -4.72
CA SER A 137 5.29 3.10 -5.17
C SER A 137 5.64 4.54 -4.78
N VAL A 138 4.65 5.42 -4.70
CA VAL A 138 4.82 6.81 -4.24
C VAL A 138 5.39 6.89 -2.81
N LEU A 139 5.13 5.89 -1.97
CA LEU A 139 5.60 5.83 -0.58
C LEU A 139 6.95 5.12 -0.43
N GLU A 140 7.51 4.57 -1.50
CA GLU A 140 8.69 3.70 -1.47
C GLU A 140 9.91 4.39 -0.86
N GLU A 141 10.22 5.61 -1.32
CA GLU A 141 11.38 6.37 -0.83
C GLU A 141 11.29 6.70 0.67
N MET A 142 10.08 6.88 1.18
CA MET A 142 9.85 7.14 2.60
C MET A 142 10.05 5.86 3.42
N CYS A 143 9.53 4.73 2.95
CA CYS A 143 9.74 3.43 3.59
C CYS A 143 11.22 2.99 3.58
N LYS A 144 11.96 3.26 2.49
CA LYS A 144 13.42 3.02 2.43
C LYS A 144 14.17 3.81 3.51
N LYS A 145 13.82 5.09 3.70
CA LYS A 145 14.40 5.94 4.77
C LYS A 145 14.10 5.38 6.16
N PHE A 146 12.86 4.95 6.40
CA PHE A 146 12.48 4.32 7.66
C PHE A 146 13.31 3.04 7.91
N HIS A 147 13.35 2.13 6.94
CA HIS A 147 14.07 0.87 7.07
C HIS A 147 15.57 1.07 7.36
N LYS A 148 16.23 2.00 6.66
CA LYS A 148 17.64 2.33 6.89
C LYS A 148 17.90 2.84 8.32
N ARG A 149 16.97 3.58 8.90
CA ARG A 149 17.11 4.05 10.29
C ARG A 149 16.89 2.92 11.28
N THR A 150 15.87 2.10 11.07
CA THR A 150 15.56 0.96 11.96
C THR A 150 16.71 -0.05 11.98
N SER A 151 17.29 -0.36 10.82
CA SER A 151 18.46 -1.25 10.74
C SER A 151 19.67 -0.67 11.48
N GLN A 152 19.96 0.64 11.30
CA GLN A 152 21.03 1.31 12.05
C GLN A 152 20.81 1.30 13.56
N GLN A 153 19.57 1.48 14.02
CA GLN A 153 19.22 1.42 15.44
C GLN A 153 19.38 0.01 16.00
N ALA A 154 18.97 -1.02 15.25
CA ALA A 154 19.19 -2.42 15.62
C ALA A 154 20.69 -2.76 15.75
N HIS A 155 21.53 -2.31 14.80
CA HIS A 155 22.98 -2.50 14.88
C HIS A 155 23.59 -1.80 16.11
N LYS A 156 23.18 -0.57 16.42
CA LYS A 156 23.66 0.15 17.63
C LYS A 156 23.20 -0.52 18.93
N LYS A 157 21.96 -1.03 18.96
CA LYS A 157 21.40 -1.74 20.11
C LYS A 157 22.11 -3.07 20.34
N ALA A 158 22.45 -3.81 19.27
CA ALA A 158 23.27 -5.01 19.35
C ALA A 158 24.68 -4.70 19.88
N ALA A 159 25.33 -3.65 19.37
CA ALA A 159 26.65 -3.23 19.84
C ALA A 159 26.65 -2.83 21.33
N ASN A 160 25.65 -2.08 21.79
CA ASN A 160 25.52 -1.70 23.19
C ASN A 160 25.16 -2.90 24.09
N SER A 161 24.35 -3.84 23.61
CA SER A 161 24.00 -5.07 24.37
C SER A 161 25.24 -5.96 24.57
N SER A 162 26.09 -6.11 23.55
CA SER A 162 27.38 -6.80 23.67
C SER A 162 28.33 -6.12 24.66
N GLN A 163 28.31 -4.79 24.73
CA GLN A 163 29.16 -4.01 25.64
C GLN A 163 28.67 -4.08 27.10
N VAL A 164 27.35 -4.08 27.33
CA VAL A 164 26.73 -4.25 28.67
C VAL A 164 26.93 -5.68 29.19
N ASN A 165 26.79 -6.70 28.33
CA ASN A 165 27.06 -8.09 28.71
C ASN A 165 28.55 -8.35 29.01
N GLY A 166 29.47 -7.58 28.42
CA GLY A 166 30.89 -7.58 28.76
C GLY A 166 31.23 -6.92 30.10
N LEU A 167 30.40 -5.97 30.57
CA LEU A 167 30.57 -5.29 31.86
C LEU A 167 29.89 -6.03 33.03
N LEU A 168 28.88 -6.85 32.76
CA LEU A 168 28.17 -7.66 33.77
C LEU A 168 28.82 -9.01 34.06
N ASN A 169 29.87 -9.41 33.32
CA ASN A 169 30.62 -10.63 33.60
C ASN A 169 32.12 -10.40 33.81
N PRO A 170 32.54 -9.68 34.88
CA PRO A 170 33.95 -9.44 35.19
C PRO A 170 34.66 -10.63 35.89
N GLN A 171 34.09 -11.85 35.92
CA GLN A 171 34.63 -12.97 36.72
C GLN A 171 34.83 -14.28 35.93
N LYS A 172 35.26 -14.20 34.67
CA LYS A 172 35.74 -15.39 33.94
C LYS A 172 37.18 -15.24 33.43
N ASP A 173 38.06 -14.71 34.28
CA ASP A 173 39.52 -14.72 34.08
C ASP A 173 40.26 -14.80 35.43
N LYS A 174 39.99 -15.84 36.21
CA LYS A 174 40.89 -16.31 37.29
C LYS A 174 40.83 -17.83 37.41
N LYS A 175 41.46 -18.52 36.47
CA LYS A 175 42.00 -19.87 36.68
C LYS A 175 42.88 -20.25 35.49
N GLN A 176 44.14 -19.84 35.53
CA GLN A 176 45.30 -20.58 35.00
C GLN A 176 46.58 -19.94 35.56
N VAL A 177 46.97 -20.34 36.78
CA VAL A 177 48.32 -20.81 37.17
C VAL A 177 48.13 -21.73 38.37
#